data_AF-A0A5R2MY32-F1
#
_entry.id   AF-A0A5R2MY32-F1
#
_cell.length_a   1.000
_cell.length_b   1.000
_cell.length_c   1.000
_cell.angle_alpha   90.00
_cell.angle_beta   90.00
_cell.angle_gamma   90.00
#
_symmetry.space_group_name_H-M   'P 1'
#
loop_
_entity.id
_entity.type
_entity.pdbx_description
1 polymer ?
#
loop_
_entity_poly.entity_id
_entity_poly.type
_entity_poly.pdbx_seq_one_letter_code
_entity_poly.pdbx_strand_id
1 'polypeptide(L)'
;MIAGLLQSQNDITTSRLPGLGKLPVLGPLFSSKSYQRRETDLVIIVTPYLVKPVDPSKKMVEPTDGTRPPSNADYFLNNTEEVDASAPKRPLALADGSGARPVAATTSGHFLDLPKD
;
A
#
# COMPACT_ATOMS: atom_id res chain seq x y z
N MET A 1 -5.55 -14.58 14.53
CA MET A 1 -4.51 -14.63 15.59
C MET A 1 -3.84 -15.98 15.45
N ILE A 2 -2.60 -16.04 14.95
CA ILE A 2 -1.96 -17.32 14.60
C ILE A 2 -1.14 -17.89 15.77
N ALA A 3 -0.61 -17.06 16.68
CA ALA A 3 0.00 -17.52 17.93
C ALA A 3 0.20 -16.36 18.92
N GLY A 4 0.17 -16.70 20.21
CA GLY A 4 0.70 -15.90 21.31
C GLY A 4 1.78 -16.71 22.03
N LEU A 5 2.99 -16.18 22.21
CA LEU A 5 4.01 -16.81 23.07
C LEU A 5 4.01 -16.08 24.41
N LEU A 6 3.73 -16.79 25.50
CA LEU A 6 3.90 -16.33 26.87
C LEU A 6 5.05 -17.14 27.49
N GLN A 7 6.18 -16.49 27.78
CA GLN A 7 7.33 -17.15 28.41
C GLN A 7 7.67 -16.49 29.75
N SER A 8 7.52 -17.25 30.84
CA SER A 8 7.86 -16.83 32.21
C SER A 8 9.04 -17.66 32.73
N GLN A 9 10.19 -17.02 32.95
CA GLN A 9 11.37 -17.63 33.59
C GLN A 9 11.66 -16.97 34.94
N ASN A 10 11.73 -17.77 36.01
CA ASN A 10 12.01 -17.34 37.37
C ASN A 10 13.34 -17.96 37.86
N ASP A 11 14.39 -17.14 37.91
CA ASP A 11 15.70 -17.55 38.41
C ASP A 11 15.90 -17.01 39.84
N ILE A 12 16.12 -17.91 40.81
CA ILE A 12 16.44 -17.56 42.20
C ILE A 12 17.88 -17.98 42.47
N THR A 13 18.79 -17.02 42.57
CA THR A 13 20.19 -17.26 42.92
C THR A 13 20.47 -16.73 44.32
N THR A 14 20.99 -17.59 45.20
CA THR A 14 21.37 -17.23 46.58
C THR A 14 22.86 -17.50 46.75
N SER A 15 23.61 -16.46 47.11
CA SER A 15 25.02 -16.53 47.46
C SER A 15 25.19 -16.20 48.94
N ARG A 16 25.91 -17.03 49.69
CA ARG A 16 26.12 -16.87 51.14
C ARG A 16 27.55 -17.22 51.50
N LEU A 17 28.12 -16.49 52.45
CA LEU A 17 29.41 -16.85 53.05
C LEU A 17 29.24 -18.10 53.94
N PRO A 18 30.12 -19.13 53.82
CA PRO A 18 30.05 -20.32 54.64
C PRO A 18 30.28 -19.98 56.13
N GLY A 19 29.46 -20.53 57.02
CA GLY A 19 29.48 -20.24 58.47
C GLY A 19 28.64 -19.01 58.84
N LEU A 20 29.09 -17.81 58.48
CA LEU A 20 28.45 -16.53 58.88
C LEU A 20 27.03 -16.37 58.35
N GLY A 21 26.73 -16.91 57.17
CA GLY A 21 25.39 -16.83 56.56
C GLY A 21 24.30 -17.66 57.24
N LYS A 22 24.62 -18.42 58.31
CA LYS A 22 23.66 -19.26 59.06
C LYS A 22 23.29 -18.70 60.43
N LEU A 23 23.84 -17.56 60.83
CA LEU A 23 23.56 -16.97 62.14
C LEU A 23 22.10 -16.49 62.22
N PRO A 24 21.38 -16.79 63.31
CA PRO A 24 20.06 -16.22 63.55
C PRO A 24 20.22 -14.69 63.65
N VAL A 25 19.29 -13.94 63.04
CA VAL A 25 19.27 -12.46 62.96
C VAL A 25 20.34 -11.84 62.05
N LEU A 26 21.60 -12.29 62.09
CA LEU A 26 22.70 -11.67 61.32
C LEU A 26 22.93 -12.28 59.92
N GLY A 27 22.50 -13.52 59.69
CA GLY A 27 22.69 -14.23 58.42
C GLY A 27 22.25 -13.48 57.15
N PRO A 28 21.14 -12.71 57.15
CA PRO A 28 20.71 -11.93 55.98
C PRO A 28 21.72 -10.88 55.52
N LEU A 29 22.50 -10.26 56.41
CA LEU A 29 23.51 -9.24 56.08
C LEU A 29 24.72 -9.81 55.33
N PHE A 30 24.98 -11.11 55.50
CA PHE A 30 26.07 -11.85 54.86
C PHE A 30 25.58 -12.78 53.74
N SER A 31 24.33 -12.59 53.31
CA SER A 31 23.71 -13.31 52.19
C SER A 31 23.23 -12.34 51.13
N SER A 32 23.47 -12.65 49.87
CA SER A 32 22.88 -11.94 48.74
C SER A 32 21.89 -12.86 48.03
N LYS A 33 20.66 -12.40 47.85
CA LYS A 33 19.60 -13.10 47.11
C LYS A 33 19.24 -12.27 45.88
N SER A 34 19.56 -12.79 44.70
CA SER A 34 19.13 -12.22 43.43
C SER A 34 17.83 -12.89 42.99
N TYR A 35 16.85 -12.07 42.61
CA TYR A 35 15.58 -12.51 42.03
C TYR A 35 15.47 -11.92 40.62
N GLN A 36 15.42 -12.77 39.60
CA GLN A 36 15.31 -12.34 38.21
C GLN A 36 14.08 -12.98 37.56
N ARG A 37 13.13 -12.13 37.14
CA ARG A 37 11.89 -12.51 36.45
C ARG A 37 11.94 -11.98 35.02
N ARG A 38 11.84 -12.87 34.03
CA ARG A 38 11.79 -12.50 32.59
C ARG A 38 10.42 -12.90 32.03
N GLU A 39 9.70 -11.93 31.47
CA GLU A 39 8.39 -12.10 30.81
C GLU A 39 8.50 -11.63 29.36
N THR A 40 8.15 -12.49 28.40
CA THR A 40 8.14 -12.18 26.96
C THR A 40 6.78 -12.52 26.36
N ASP A 41 6.12 -11.51 25.78
CA ASP A 41 4.82 -11.61 25.10
C ASP A 41 4.95 -11.24 23.62
N LEU A 42 4.49 -12.12 22.72
CA LEU A 42 4.52 -11.88 21.27
C LEU A 42 3.17 -12.29 20.64
N VAL A 43 2.57 -11.39 19.86
CA VAL A 43 1.28 -11.62 19.16
C VAL A 43 1.44 -11.43 17.65
N ILE A 44 0.98 -12.42 16.87
CA ILE A 44 1.01 -12.36 15.40
C ILE A 44 -0.42 -12.38 14.84
N ILE A 45 -0.78 -11.30 14.13
CA ILE A 45 -2.10 -11.06 13.54
C ILE A 45 -2.01 -11.14 12.01
N VAL A 46 -2.90 -11.91 11.40
CA VAL A 46 -3.04 -12.00 9.94
C VAL A 46 -4.51 -11.85 9.58
N THR A 47 -4.81 -10.95 8.64
CA THR A 47 -6.16 -10.71 8.12
C THR A 47 -6.18 -11.05 6.62
N PRO A 48 -6.42 -12.32 6.25
CA PRO A 48 -6.55 -12.66 4.85
C PRO A 48 -7.87 -12.11 4.30
N TYR A 49 -7.88 -11.70 3.04
CA TYR A 49 -9.10 -11.34 2.30
C TYR A 49 -9.28 -12.28 1.12
N LEU A 50 -10.53 -12.67 0.85
CA LEU A 50 -10.89 -13.49 -0.30
C LEU A 50 -11.34 -12.57 -1.44
N VAL A 51 -10.65 -12.65 -2.57
CA VAL A 51 -11.06 -11.98 -3.81
C VAL A 51 -11.81 -12.93 -4.71
N LYS A 52 -12.78 -12.41 -5.46
CA LYS A 52 -13.50 -13.18 -6.46
C LYS A 52 -12.63 -13.36 -7.71
N PRO A 53 -12.54 -14.57 -8.30
CA PRO A 53 -11.87 -14.76 -9.58
C PRO A 53 -12.55 -13.93 -10.68
N VAL A 54 -11.73 -13.31 -11.54
CA VAL A 54 -12.22 -12.66 -12.75
C VAL A 54 -12.52 -13.72 -13.81
N ASP A 55 -13.54 -13.49 -14.63
CA ASP A 55 -13.90 -14.39 -15.73
C ASP A 55 -12.79 -14.40 -16.80
N PRO A 56 -12.16 -15.55 -17.10
CA PRO A 56 -11.07 -15.63 -18.08
C PRO A 56 -11.52 -15.33 -19.51
N SER A 57 -12.82 -15.39 -19.79
CA SER A 57 -13.40 -15.11 -21.12
C SER A 57 -13.63 -13.61 -21.34
N LYS A 58 -13.64 -12.82 -20.27
CA LYS A 58 -13.88 -11.37 -20.34
C LYS A 58 -12.53 -10.65 -20.42
N LYS A 59 -12.31 -9.87 -21.48
CA LYS A 59 -11.16 -8.95 -21.53
C LYS A 59 -11.22 -8.02 -20.32
N MET A 60 -10.13 -7.99 -19.56
CA MET A 60 -9.95 -7.04 -18.48
C MET A 60 -9.94 -5.64 -19.07
N VAL A 61 -10.64 -4.69 -18.46
CA VAL A 61 -10.58 -3.30 -18.90
C VAL A 61 -9.19 -2.80 -18.55
N GLU A 62 -8.39 -2.52 -19.58
CA GLU A 62 -7.07 -1.96 -19.41
C GLU A 62 -7.20 -0.43 -19.31
N PRO A 63 -6.38 0.25 -18.49
CA PRO A 63 -6.40 1.71 -18.42
C PRO A 63 -6.18 2.41 -19.77
N THR A 64 -5.60 1.69 -20.75
CA THR A 64 -5.35 2.18 -22.11
C THR A 64 -6.50 1.96 -23.09
N ASP A 65 -7.56 1.22 -22.72
CA ASP A 65 -8.69 0.92 -23.63
C ASP A 65 -9.54 2.17 -23.93
N GLY A 66 -9.44 3.21 -23.09
CA GLY A 66 -10.20 4.46 -23.25
C GLY A 66 -9.58 5.48 -24.21
N THR A 67 -8.30 5.33 -24.57
CA THR A 67 -7.57 6.34 -25.35
C THR A 67 -6.98 5.74 -26.62
N ARG A 68 -6.88 6.57 -27.66
CA ARG A 68 -6.25 6.22 -28.95
C ARG A 68 -5.31 7.35 -29.39
N PRO A 69 -4.27 7.02 -30.18
CA PRO A 69 -3.42 8.04 -30.78
C PRO A 69 -4.23 9.02 -31.66
N PRO A 70 -3.94 10.33 -31.61
CA PRO A 70 -4.61 11.37 -32.39
C PRO A 70 -4.31 11.23 -33.88
N SER A 71 -5.20 11.76 -34.73
CA SER A 71 -4.89 11.91 -36.15
C SER A 71 -3.91 13.08 -36.37
N ASN A 72 -3.19 13.09 -37.49
CA ASN A 72 -2.21 14.15 -37.80
C ASN A 72 -2.83 15.55 -37.66
N ALA A 73 -4.06 15.75 -38.13
CA ALA A 73 -4.69 17.05 -38.06
C ALA A 73 -5.12 17.41 -36.62
N ASP A 74 -5.55 16.44 -35.80
CA ASP A 74 -5.82 16.69 -34.37
C ASP A 74 -4.53 17.01 -33.59
N TYR A 75 -3.41 16.37 -33.94
CA TYR A 75 -2.11 16.64 -33.33
C TYR A 75 -1.59 18.04 -33.69
N PHE A 76 -1.61 18.41 -34.97
CA PHE A 76 -1.01 19.67 -35.45
C PHE A 76 -1.92 20.90 -35.34
N LEU A 77 -3.23 20.75 -35.52
CA LEU A 77 -4.16 21.89 -35.52
C LEU A 77 -4.83 22.09 -34.17
N ASN A 78 -5.09 21.00 -33.44
CA ASN A 78 -5.83 21.03 -32.19
C ASN A 78 -4.94 20.78 -30.96
N ASN A 79 -3.65 20.51 -31.15
CA ASN A 79 -2.67 20.21 -30.09
C ASN A 79 -3.19 19.13 -29.11
N THR A 80 -3.84 18.10 -29.65
CA THR A 80 -4.43 17.00 -28.88
C THR A 80 -3.51 15.79 -28.97
N GLU A 81 -2.97 15.33 -27.85
CA GLU A 81 -2.04 14.18 -27.78
C GLU A 81 -2.75 12.83 -27.59
N GLU A 82 -4.01 12.82 -27.15
CA GLU A 82 -4.82 11.62 -26.97
C GLU A 82 -6.29 11.89 -27.33
N VAL A 83 -6.92 10.98 -28.06
CA VAL A 83 -8.35 11.05 -28.39
C VAL A 83 -9.11 9.90 -27.74
N ASP A 84 -10.30 10.20 -27.23
CA ASP A 84 -11.20 9.20 -26.66
C ASP A 84 -11.56 8.15 -27.73
N ALA A 85 -11.43 6.87 -27.38
CA ALA A 85 -11.69 5.77 -28.30
C ALA A 85 -13.15 5.71 -28.79
N SER A 86 -14.09 6.30 -28.05
CA SER A 86 -15.52 6.40 -28.36
C SER A 86 -15.88 7.66 -29.16
N ALA A 87 -14.94 8.58 -29.41
CA ALA A 87 -15.22 9.78 -30.19
C ALA A 87 -15.42 9.44 -31.69
N PRO A 88 -16.37 10.11 -32.39
CA PRO A 88 -16.58 9.88 -33.81
C PRO A 88 -15.32 10.21 -34.59
N LYS A 89 -14.84 9.26 -35.42
CA LYS A 89 -13.73 9.47 -36.35
C LYS A 89 -14.06 10.71 -37.20
N ARG A 90 -13.32 11.80 -37.01
CA ARG A 90 -13.40 12.96 -37.90
C ARG A 90 -12.50 12.67 -39.11
N PRO A 91 -13.04 12.39 -40.30
CA PRO A 91 -12.21 12.32 -41.49
C PRO A 91 -11.80 13.74 -41.85
N LEU A 92 -10.58 14.13 -41.48
CA LEU A 92 -9.99 15.36 -41.98
C LEU A 92 -9.45 15.06 -43.38
N ALA A 93 -10.28 15.34 -44.37
CA ALA A 93 -9.96 15.29 -45.78
C ALA A 93 -8.81 16.27 -46.06
N LEU A 94 -7.61 15.74 -46.31
CA LEU A 94 -6.52 16.49 -46.91
C LEU A 94 -6.15 15.84 -48.24
N ALA A 95 -6.99 16.10 -49.25
CA ALA A 95 -6.64 15.94 -50.67
C ALA A 95 -7.59 16.66 -51.63
N ASP A 96 -8.67 17.32 -51.19
CA ASP A 96 -9.51 18.08 -52.12
C ASP A 96 -10.03 19.38 -51.51
N GLY A 97 -9.81 20.47 -52.23
CA GLY A 97 -9.94 21.85 -51.78
C GLY A 97 -11.39 22.33 -51.66
N SER A 98 -12.18 21.71 -50.80
CA SER A 98 -13.54 22.16 -50.47
C SER A 98 -13.60 22.61 -49.01
N GLY A 99 -13.74 23.92 -48.82
CA GLY A 99 -13.67 24.60 -47.52
C GLY A 99 -14.63 24.05 -46.46
N ALA A 100 -14.10 23.83 -45.26
CA ALA A 100 -14.87 23.48 -44.08
C ALA A 100 -14.92 24.67 -43.10
N ARG A 101 -16.14 24.98 -42.66
CA ARG A 101 -16.46 26.04 -41.69
C ARG A 101 -15.83 25.75 -40.32
N PRO A 102 -15.37 26.77 -39.57
CA PRO A 102 -14.77 26.56 -38.26
C PRO A 102 -15.85 26.19 -37.25
N VAL A 103 -15.73 25.02 -36.63
CA VAL A 103 -16.51 24.65 -35.44
C VAL A 103 -15.63 24.84 -34.21
N ALA A 104 -16.14 25.60 -33.26
CA ALA A 104 -15.43 26.12 -32.10
C ALA A 104 -14.69 25.04 -31.31
N ALA A 105 -13.44 25.34 -30.95
CA ALA A 105 -12.60 24.50 -30.12
C ALA A 105 -13.14 24.48 -28.68
N THR A 106 -13.77 23.38 -28.28
CA THR A 106 -13.96 23.08 -26.86
C THR A 106 -12.63 22.53 -26.34
N THR A 107 -11.89 23.37 -25.63
CA THR A 107 -10.78 22.96 -24.79
C THR A 107 -11.33 22.06 -23.69
N SER A 108 -10.98 20.78 -23.74
CA SER A 108 -11.18 19.86 -22.62
C SER A 108 -9.83 19.24 -22.27
N GLY A 109 -8.97 20.06 -21.65
CA GLY A 109 -7.81 19.55 -20.93
C GLY A 109 -8.30 18.89 -19.65
N HIS A 110 -8.14 17.57 -19.54
CA HIS A 110 -8.46 16.82 -18.32
C HIS A 110 -7.21 16.71 -17.44
N PHE A 111 -6.71 17.85 -16.95
CA PHE A 111 -5.75 17.83 -15.85
C PHE A 111 -6.52 17.46 -14.58
N LEU A 112 -6.06 16.41 -13.91
CA LEU A 112 -6.61 15.82 -12.68
C LEU A 112 -7.23 16.87 -11.74
N ASP A 113 -8.55 16.86 -11.62
CA ASP A 113 -9.26 17.62 -10.59
C ASP A 113 -9.09 16.90 -9.25
N LEU A 114 -8.28 17.49 -8.37
CA LEU A 114 -8.05 16.98 -7.03
C LEU A 114 -9.13 17.58 -6.13
N PRO A 115 -9.97 16.78 -5.48
CA PRO A 115 -11.03 17.31 -4.62
C PRO A 115 -10.39 18.11 -3.47
N LYS A 116 -10.67 19.42 -3.45
CA LYS A 116 -10.51 20.22 -2.24
C LYS A 116 -11.79 20.08 -1.44
N ASP A 117 -11.72 19.29 -0.37
CA ASP A 117 -12.18 19.57 0.99
C ASP A 117 -12.01 18.32 1.87
#